data_AF-A0A7W1II87-F1
#
_entry.id   AF-A0A7W1II87-F1
#
_cell.length_a   1.000
_cell.length_b   1.000
_cell.length_c   1.000
_cell.angle_alpha   90.00
_cell.angle_beta   90.00
_cell.angle_gamma   90.00
#
_symmetry.space_group_name_H-M   'P 1'
#
loop_
_entity.id
_entity.type
_entity.pdbx_description
1 polymer ?
#
loop_
_entity_poly.entity_id
_entity_poly.type
_entity_poly.pdbx_seq_one_letter_code
_entity_poly.pdbx_strand_id
1 'polypeptide(L)'
;MSGFCSPYGLYSHTILALALLGTVLGGGVFLASGSRTMGALVTGLVLLHIPPDMVTGHKLLWPGGELHGLGLYGQPWADFVVELPIALGGWWCVRRVKTAPRWARSGWAAVAIVLVQGTIDVAGSYYGGFKPSACGARARAPSGRLLPTAAS
;
A
#
# COMPACT_ATOMS: atom_id res chain seq x y z
N MET A 1 -1.21 28.89 -9.88
CA MET A 1 -1.89 27.65 -9.44
C MET A 1 -0.94 26.93 -8.51
N SER A 2 -1.10 27.16 -7.20
CA SER A 2 -0.37 26.44 -6.16
C SER A 2 -0.88 24.99 -6.13
N GLY A 3 -0.20 24.10 -6.85
CA GLY A 3 -0.47 22.67 -6.75
C GLY A 3 -0.22 22.24 -5.31
N PHE A 4 -1.22 21.62 -4.67
CA PHE A 4 -1.03 21.05 -3.35
C PHE A 4 0.00 19.92 -3.45
N CYS A 5 1.16 20.16 -2.84
CA CYS A 5 2.27 19.24 -2.81
C CYS A 5 2.10 18.34 -1.58
N SER A 6 1.77 17.06 -1.78
CA SER A 6 1.81 16.08 -0.70
C SER A 6 3.22 15.44 -0.68
N PRO A 7 4.06 15.70 0.34
CA PRO A 7 5.42 15.17 0.41
C PRO A 7 5.50 13.65 0.49
N TYR A 8 4.36 12.96 0.53
CA TYR A 8 4.24 11.51 0.69
C TYR A 8 3.38 10.86 -0.41
N GLY A 9 2.95 11.59 -1.45
CA GLY A 9 2.12 11.02 -2.54
C GLY A 9 0.76 10.49 -2.07
N LEU A 10 0.10 11.17 -1.12
CA LEU A 10 -0.97 10.59 -0.28
C LEU A 10 -2.40 10.68 -0.80
N TYR A 11 -2.66 11.29 -1.97
CA TYR A 11 -4.04 11.49 -2.43
C TYR A 11 -4.78 10.18 -2.74
N SER A 12 -4.04 9.14 -3.15
CA SER A 12 -4.59 7.83 -3.49
C SER A 12 -5.14 7.05 -2.29
N HIS A 13 -4.97 7.54 -1.06
CA HIS A 13 -5.42 6.88 0.18
C HIS A 13 -6.51 7.69 0.92
N THR A 14 -7.09 8.69 0.26
CA THR A 14 -8.26 9.39 0.84
C THR A 14 -9.47 8.46 0.86
N ILE A 15 -10.32 8.58 1.87
CA ILE A 15 -11.55 7.75 2.00
C ILE A 15 -12.38 7.79 0.70
N LEU A 16 -12.46 8.98 0.09
CA LEU A 16 -13.16 9.16 -1.18
C LEU A 16 -12.49 8.41 -2.35
N ALA A 17 -11.17 8.52 -2.50
CA ALA A 17 -10.45 7.81 -3.56
C ALA A 17 -10.59 6.28 -3.41
N LEU A 18 -10.57 5.79 -2.17
CA LEU A 18 -10.70 4.37 -1.87
C LEU A 18 -12.13 3.85 -2.06
N ALA A 19 -13.13 4.66 -1.69
CA ALA A 19 -14.52 4.35 -1.99
C ALA A 19 -14.76 4.28 -3.51
N LEU A 20 -14.21 5.21 -4.28
CA LEU A 20 -14.28 5.20 -5.74
C LEU A 20 -13.58 3.97 -6.33
N LEU A 21 -12.36 3.67 -5.87
CA LEU A 21 -11.61 2.50 -6.33
C LEU A 21 -12.34 1.19 -6.01
N GLY A 22 -12.85 1.06 -4.78
CA GLY A 22 -13.61 -0.12 -4.35
C GLY A 22 -14.92 -0.28 -5.11
N THR A 23 -15.57 0.82 -5.49
CA THR A 23 -16.78 0.81 -6.33
C THR A 23 -16.47 0.39 -7.76
N VAL A 24 -15.41 0.94 -8.36
CA VAL A 24 -15.01 0.60 -9.73
C VAL A 24 -14.56 -0.86 -9.83
N LEU A 25 -13.70 -1.32 -8.93
CA LEU A 25 -13.18 -2.69 -8.95
C LEU A 25 -14.25 -3.71 -8.57
N GLY A 26 -14.98 -3.47 -7.48
CA GLY A 26 -16.07 -4.36 -7.06
C GLY A 26 -17.22 -4.40 -8.07
N GLY A 27 -17.59 -3.25 -8.62
CA GLY A 27 -18.56 -3.13 -9.70
C GLY A 27 -18.11 -3.86 -10.96
N GLY A 28 -16.85 -3.70 -11.38
CA GLY A 28 -16.28 -4.42 -12.53
C GLY A 28 -16.31 -5.93 -12.34
N VAL A 29 -15.95 -6.43 -11.15
CA VAL A 29 -16.03 -7.86 -10.83
C VAL A 29 -17.47 -8.35 -10.81
N PHE A 30 -18.40 -7.57 -10.27
CA PHE A 30 -19.83 -7.90 -10.32
C PHE A 30 -20.32 -7.99 -11.77
N LEU A 31 -20.00 -7.01 -12.62
CA LEU A 31 -20.40 -7.01 -14.03
C LEU A 31 -19.78 -8.16 -14.82
N ALA A 32 -18.54 -8.54 -14.53
CA ALA A 32 -17.84 -9.63 -15.21
C ALA A 32 -18.28 -11.03 -14.74
N SER A 33 -18.64 -11.20 -13.47
CA SER A 33 -18.98 -12.51 -12.89
C SER A 33 -20.47 -12.75 -12.65
N GLY A 34 -21.28 -11.69 -12.66
CA GLY A 34 -22.69 -11.71 -12.23
C GLY A 34 -22.88 -11.90 -10.71
N SER A 35 -21.80 -12.04 -9.93
CA SER A 35 -21.87 -12.38 -8.50
C SER A 35 -21.77 -11.16 -7.60
N ARG A 36 -22.88 -10.82 -6.92
CA ARG A 36 -22.93 -9.73 -5.92
C ARG A 36 -21.94 -9.98 -4.78
N THR A 37 -21.79 -11.24 -4.36
CA THR A 37 -20.88 -11.64 -3.29
C THR A 37 -19.43 -11.38 -3.68
N MET A 38 -19.02 -11.71 -4.92
CA MET A 38 -17.65 -11.45 -5.37
C MET A 38 -17.36 -9.96 -5.48
N GLY A 39 -18.31 -9.18 -6.01
CA GLY A 39 -18.17 -7.72 -6.06
C GLY A 39 -18.03 -7.11 -4.66
N ALA A 40 -18.89 -7.51 -3.72
CA ALA A 40 -18.84 -7.04 -2.33
C ALA A 40 -17.55 -7.46 -1.61
N LEU A 41 -17.05 -8.68 -1.84
CA LEU A 41 -15.77 -9.13 -1.30
C LEU A 41 -14.61 -8.27 -1.81
N VAL A 42 -14.60 -7.95 -3.10
CA VAL A 42 -13.55 -7.11 -3.69
C VAL A 42 -13.62 -5.68 -3.16
N THR A 43 -14.81 -5.07 -3.09
CA THR A 43 -14.99 -3.76 -2.46
C THR A 43 -14.54 -3.77 -0.99
N GLY A 44 -14.95 -4.79 -0.24
CA GLY A 44 -14.57 -4.96 1.17
C GLY A 44 -13.06 -5.08 1.35
N LEU A 45 -12.38 -5.87 0.52
CA LEU A 45 -10.92 -6.00 0.51
C LEU A 45 -10.23 -4.67 0.18
N VAL A 46 -10.76 -3.90 -0.78
CA VAL A 46 -10.26 -2.57 -1.08
C VAL A 46 -10.47 -1.63 0.11
N LEU A 47 -11.56 -1.69 0.87
CA LEU A 47 -11.71 -0.82 2.03
C LEU A 47 -10.88 -1.30 3.24
N LEU A 48 -10.64 -2.60 3.34
CA LEU A 48 -9.93 -3.22 4.46
C LEU A 48 -8.44 -2.88 4.49
N HIS A 49 -7.85 -2.27 3.45
CA HIS A 49 -6.47 -1.80 3.54
C HIS A 49 -6.32 -0.50 4.35
N ILE A 50 -7.42 0.22 4.65
CA ILE A 50 -7.34 1.48 5.41
C ILE A 50 -6.76 1.25 6.82
N PRO A 51 -7.26 0.32 7.66
CA PRO A 51 -6.69 0.13 8.98
C PRO A 51 -5.21 -0.29 8.98
N PRO A 52 -4.78 -1.26 8.14
CA PRO A 52 -3.35 -1.55 7.96
C PRO A 52 -2.55 -0.31 7.55
N ASP A 53 -3.05 0.50 6.62
CA ASP A 53 -2.35 1.71 6.16
C ASP A 53 -2.22 2.81 7.22
N MET A 54 -3.17 2.88 8.16
CA MET A 54 -3.07 3.76 9.33
C MET A 54 -2.08 3.23 10.36
N VAL A 55 -1.88 1.91 10.45
CA VAL A 55 -0.86 1.32 11.30
C VAL A 55 0.53 1.53 10.67
N THR A 56 0.66 1.30 9.37
CA THR A 56 1.95 1.29 8.69
C THR A 56 2.47 2.68 8.34
N GLY A 57 1.62 3.61 7.91
CA GLY A 57 2.04 4.91 7.40
C GLY A 57 1.44 6.09 8.14
N HIS A 58 1.77 7.29 7.66
CA HIS A 58 0.99 8.49 7.92
C HIS A 58 0.21 8.80 6.65
N LYS A 59 -1.12 8.91 6.73
CA LYS A 59 -1.99 9.10 5.58
C LYS A 59 -2.92 10.31 5.78
N LEU A 60 -3.26 10.95 4.67
CA LEU A 60 -4.32 11.96 4.62
C LEU A 60 -5.65 11.25 4.38
N LEU A 61 -6.54 11.27 5.37
CA LEU A 61 -7.87 10.66 5.23
C LEU A 61 -8.79 11.49 4.31
N TRP A 62 -8.61 12.81 4.30
CA TRP A 62 -9.31 13.74 3.42
C TRP A 62 -8.35 14.82 2.88
N PRO A 63 -8.66 15.43 1.72
CA PRO A 63 -7.85 16.50 1.15
C PRO A 63 -7.69 17.67 2.12
N GLY A 64 -6.45 18.08 2.39
CA GLY A 64 -6.13 19.18 3.32
C GLY A 64 -6.28 18.83 4.81
N GLY A 65 -6.53 17.57 5.15
CA GLY A 65 -6.63 17.10 6.53
C GLY A 65 -5.29 16.93 7.25
N GLU A 66 -5.35 16.47 8.49
CA GLU A 66 -4.16 16.09 9.25
C GLU A 66 -3.65 14.71 8.80
N LEU A 67 -2.36 14.46 9.03
CA LEU A 67 -1.73 13.16 8.80
C LEU A 67 -2.05 12.23 9.96
N HIS A 68 -2.79 11.15 9.69
CA HIS A 68 -3.14 10.15 10.70
C HIS A 68 -2.36 8.85 10.45
N GLY A 69 -1.84 8.25 11.53
CA GLY A 69 -1.29 6.90 11.56
C GLY A 69 -0.11 6.70 12.52
N LEU A 70 0.36 5.46 12.66
CA LEU A 70 1.40 5.07 13.64
C LEU A 70 2.82 5.07 13.05
N GLY A 71 2.96 5.14 11.72
CA GLY A 71 4.26 5.29 11.05
C GLY A 71 5.23 4.11 11.20
N LEU A 72 4.71 2.88 11.34
CA LEU A 72 5.53 1.67 11.44
C LEU A 72 6.50 1.46 10.26
N TYR A 73 6.22 2.01 9.07
CA TYR A 73 7.11 2.01 7.90
C TYR A 73 8.38 2.85 8.06
N GLY A 74 8.54 3.60 9.16
CA GLY A 74 9.85 4.14 9.54
C GLY A 74 10.86 3.04 9.92
N GLN A 75 10.40 1.81 10.15
CA GLN A 75 11.22 0.67 10.57
C GLN A 75 11.00 -0.53 9.62
N PRO A 76 11.91 -0.76 8.64
CA PRO A 76 11.75 -1.80 7.61
C PRO A 76 11.50 -3.21 8.16
N TRP A 77 12.04 -3.53 9.33
CA TRP A 77 11.85 -4.84 9.95
C TRP A 77 10.44 -5.01 10.52
N ALA A 78 9.80 -3.93 11.00
CA ALA A 78 8.47 -3.99 11.59
C ALA A 78 7.41 -4.17 10.50
N ASP A 79 7.63 -3.56 9.34
CA ASP A 79 6.86 -3.78 8.12
C ASP A 79 6.83 -5.26 7.72
N PHE A 80 8.00 -5.84 7.50
CA PHE A 80 8.15 -7.24 7.13
C PHE A 80 7.46 -8.20 8.12
N VAL A 81 7.59 -7.93 9.43
CA VAL A 81 6.96 -8.76 10.49
C VAL A 81 5.43 -8.70 10.45
N VAL A 82 4.84 -7.57 10.06
CA VAL A 82 3.38 -7.42 9.96
C VAL A 82 2.85 -8.01 8.64
N GLU A 83 3.55 -7.77 7.54
CA GLU A 83 3.09 -8.18 6.22
C GLU A 83 3.29 -9.68 5.96
N LEU A 84 4.31 -10.30 6.56
CA LEU A 84 4.62 -11.72 6.39
C LEU A 84 3.47 -12.66 6.82
N PRO A 85 2.86 -12.54 8.02
CA PRO A 85 1.69 -13.32 8.40
C PRO A 85 0.49 -13.14 7.47
N ILE A 86 0.27 -11.92 6.95
CA ILE A 86 -0.83 -11.62 6.04
C ILE A 86 -0.60 -12.33 4.70
N ALA A 87 0.61 -12.21 4.14
CA ALA A 87 0.98 -12.83 2.88
C ALA A 87 0.92 -14.37 2.95
N LEU A 88 1.48 -14.96 4.01
CA LEU A 88 1.44 -16.41 4.24
C LEU A 88 0.02 -16.90 4.56
N GLY A 89 -0.78 -16.12 5.28
CA GLY A 89 -2.20 -16.41 5.54
C GLY A 89 -3.02 -16.40 4.25
N GLY A 90 -2.80 -15.42 3.38
CA GLY A 90 -3.40 -15.36 2.05
C GLY A 90 -3.04 -16.57 1.19
N TRP A 91 -1.76 -16.92 1.12
CA TRP A 91 -1.31 -18.15 0.46
C TRP A 91 -1.93 -19.41 1.08
N TRP A 92 -2.04 -19.46 2.41
CA TRP A 92 -2.66 -20.57 3.12
C TRP A 92 -4.14 -20.75 2.75
N CYS A 93 -4.86 -19.65 2.55
CA CYS A 93 -6.21 -19.70 2.00
C CYS A 93 -6.22 -20.23 0.56
N VAL A 94 -5.34 -19.72 -0.32
CA VAL A 94 -5.26 -20.17 -1.72
C VAL A 94 -4.94 -21.66 -1.84
N ARG A 95 -4.02 -22.20 -1.02
CA ARG A 95 -3.69 -23.64 -1.05
C ARG A 95 -4.88 -24.54 -0.67
N ARG A 96 -5.87 -24.01 0.06
CA ARG A 96 -7.09 -24.75 0.44
C ARG A 96 -8.15 -24.74 -0.67
N VAL A 97 -8.05 -23.83 -1.64
CA VAL A 97 -9.01 -23.70 -2.75
C VAL A 97 -8.72 -24.77 -3.81
N LYS A 98 -9.66 -25.70 -4.00
CA LYS A 98 -9.49 -26.85 -4.94
C LYS A 98 -9.34 -26.41 -6.40
N THR A 99 -9.97 -25.30 -6.79
CA THR A 99 -9.94 -24.74 -8.13
C THR A 99 -8.68 -23.90 -8.41
N ALA A 100 -7.84 -23.63 -7.40
CA ALA A 100 -6.64 -22.84 -7.60
C ALA A 100 -5.58 -23.63 -8.41
N PRO A 101 -4.83 -22.96 -9.31
CA PRO A 101 -3.82 -23.61 -10.12
C PRO A 101 -2.71 -24.23 -9.26
N ARG A 102 -2.15 -25.37 -9.70
CA ARG A 102 -1.21 -26.18 -8.90
C ARG A 102 0.03 -25.40 -8.46
N TRP A 103 0.53 -24.50 -9.30
CA TRP A 103 1.69 -23.66 -8.98
C TRP A 103 1.41 -22.73 -7.80
N ALA A 104 0.23 -22.09 -7.75
CA ALA A 104 -0.15 -21.15 -6.70
C ALA A 104 -0.36 -21.83 -5.33
N ARG A 105 -0.69 -23.12 -5.35
CA ARG A 105 -0.83 -23.95 -4.14
C ARG A 105 0.49 -24.54 -3.64
N SER A 106 1.56 -24.45 -4.43
CA SER A 106 2.86 -25.05 -4.09
C SER A 106 3.55 -24.31 -2.95
N GLY A 107 4.40 -25.00 -2.19
CA GLY A 107 5.28 -24.36 -1.20
C GLY A 107 6.25 -23.36 -1.82
N TRP A 108 6.64 -23.57 -3.09
CA TRP A 108 7.46 -22.64 -3.85
C TRP A 108 6.78 -21.29 -4.08
N ALA A 109 5.46 -21.24 -4.19
CA ALA A 109 4.73 -19.98 -4.25
C ALA A 109 4.87 -19.19 -2.94
N ALA A 110 4.83 -19.85 -1.78
CA ALA A 110 5.09 -19.18 -0.50
C ALA A 110 6.52 -18.64 -0.42
N VAL A 111 7.51 -19.45 -0.82
CA VAL A 111 8.92 -19.02 -0.87
C VAL A 111 9.07 -17.80 -1.80
N ALA A 112 8.48 -17.84 -2.99
CA ALA A 112 8.52 -16.73 -3.93
C ALA A 112 7.88 -15.46 -3.36
N ILE A 113 6.73 -15.57 -2.69
CA ILE A 113 6.07 -14.45 -2.00
C ILE A 113 7.00 -13.83 -0.96
N VAL A 114 7.63 -14.63 -0.10
CA VAL A 114 8.55 -14.14 0.94
C VAL A 114 9.78 -13.48 0.34
N LEU A 115 10.36 -14.06 -0.72
CA LEU A 115 11.53 -13.49 -1.40
C LEU A 115 11.21 -12.15 -2.07
N VAL A 116 10.07 -12.06 -2.76
CA VAL A 116 9.63 -10.81 -3.39
C VAL A 116 9.40 -9.74 -2.33
N GLN A 117 8.68 -10.07 -1.25
CA GLN A 117 8.45 -9.16 -0.13
C GLN A 117 9.76 -8.65 0.46
N GLY A 118 10.65 -9.56 0.87
CA GLY A 118 11.92 -9.18 1.49
C GLY A 118 12.81 -8.36 0.56
N THR A 119 12.76 -8.61 -0.76
CA THR A 119 13.50 -7.81 -1.74
C THR A 119 12.95 -6.39 -1.83
N ILE A 120 11.62 -6.24 -1.83
CA ILE A 120 10.95 -4.93 -1.82
C ILE A 120 11.26 -4.20 -0.51
N ASP A 121 11.25 -4.86 0.64
CA ASP A 121 11.50 -4.18 1.92
C ASP A 121 12.96 -3.73 2.02
N VAL A 122 13.91 -4.58 1.61
CA VAL A 122 15.33 -4.24 1.56
C VAL A 122 15.58 -3.09 0.60
N ALA A 123 15.06 -3.17 -0.64
CA ALA A 123 15.25 -2.10 -1.60
C ALA A 123 14.55 -0.80 -1.15
N GLY A 124 13.35 -0.89 -0.57
CA GLY A 124 12.64 0.23 0.01
C GLY A 124 13.44 0.90 1.13
N SER A 125 14.03 0.11 2.03
CA SER A 125 14.90 0.61 3.09
C SER A 125 16.15 1.33 2.57
N TYR A 126 16.74 0.82 1.48
CA TYR A 126 17.97 1.37 0.91
C TYR A 126 17.72 2.64 0.09
N TYR A 127 16.60 2.72 -0.63
CA TYR A 127 16.27 3.84 -1.51
C TYR A 127 15.35 4.90 -0.89
N GLY A 128 14.93 4.73 0.38
CA GLY A 128 14.06 5.69 1.08
C GLY A 128 12.58 5.57 0.70
N GLY A 129 12.14 4.37 0.29
CA GLY A 129 10.78 4.04 -0.09
C GLY A 129 10.55 4.01 -1.61
N PHE A 130 9.68 3.10 -2.08
CA PHE A 130 9.29 2.97 -3.49
C PHE A 130 8.23 3.98 -3.95
N LYS A 131 7.67 4.79 -3.03
CA LYS A 131 6.63 5.75 -3.34
C LYS A 131 7.27 7.10 -3.64
N PRO A 132 7.30 7.56 -4.90
CA PRO A 132 7.84 8.89 -5.21
C PRO A 132 7.04 9.93 -4.45
N SER A 133 7.71 10.68 -3.59
CA SER A 133 7.15 11.90 -3.03
C SER A 133 6.85 12.84 -4.20
N ALA A 134 5.57 13.14 -4.41
CA ALA A 134 5.12 14.05 -5.48
C ALA A 134 5.62 15.50 -5.26
N CYS A 135 6.24 15.76 -4.12
CA CYS A 135 7.09 16.93 -3.94
C CYS A 135 8.42 16.67 -4.61
N GLY A 136 8.50 17.17 -5.84
CA GLY A 136 9.63 17.02 -6.75
C GLY A 136 10.96 17.04 -6.02
N ALA A 137 11.82 16.11 -6.43
CA ALA A 137 13.22 16.03 -6.08
C ALA A 137 13.81 17.42 -5.75
N ARG A 138 13.81 17.81 -4.47
CA ARG A 138 14.89 18.64 -3.97
C ARG A 138 16.06 17.70 -3.87
N ALA A 139 16.77 17.65 -5.01
CA ALA A 139 18.08 17.07 -5.15
C ALA A 139 18.85 17.26 -3.84
N ARG A 140 19.21 16.14 -3.22
CA ARG A 140 20.20 16.10 -2.16
C ARG A 140 21.47 16.67 -2.79
N ALA A 141 21.78 17.94 -2.54
CA ALA A 141 23.10 18.46 -2.90
C ALA A 141 24.13 17.63 -2.10
N PRO A 142 25.21 17.13 -2.72
CA PRO A 142 26.23 16.32 -2.02
C PRO A 142 26.98 17.10 -0.92
N SER A 143 26.69 18.38 -0.76
CA SER A 143 27.34 19.30 0.16
C SER A 143 26.32 19.72 1.22
N GLY A 144 26.46 19.22 2.46
CA GLY A 144 25.55 19.41 3.59
C GLY A 144 25.27 20.85 4.02
N ARG A 145 24.53 21.62 3.20
CA ARG A 145 23.92 22.90 3.57
C ARG A 145 22.41 22.79 3.48
N LEU A 146 21.76 23.02 4.61
CA LEU A 146 20.33 23.29 4.70
C LEU A 146 20.03 24.60 3.95
N LEU A 147 19.10 24.58 3.00
CA LEU A 147 18.53 25.81 2.45
C LEU A 147 17.40 26.29 3.38
N PRO A 148 17.31 27.60 3.65
CA PRO A 148 16.34 28.15 4.59
C PRO A 148 14.91 27.90 4.12
N THR A 149 14.06 27.57 5.09
CA THR A 149 12.61 27.46 4.96
C THR A 149 12.02 28.79 4.52
N ALA A 150 11.41 28.83 3.34
CA ALA A 150 10.55 29.95 2.95
C ALA A 150 9.23 29.80 3.72
N ALA A 151 9.05 30.68 4.71
CA ALA A 151 7.79 30.89 5.40
C ALA A 151 6.81 31.61 4.47
N SER A 152 5.56 31.14 4.47
CA SER A 152 4.27 31.89 4.43
C SER A 152 3.17 30.99 3.87
#